data_AF-A0A3D4NFA2-F1
#
_entry.id   AF-A0A3D4NFA2-F1
#
_cell.length_a   1.000
_cell.length_b   1.000
_cell.length_c   1.000
_cell.angle_alpha   90.00
_cell.angle_beta   90.00
_cell.angle_gamma   90.00
#
_symmetry.space_group_name_H-M   'P 1'
#
loop_
_entity.id
_entity.type
_entity.pdbx_description
1 polymer ?
#
loop_
_entity_poly.entity_id
_entity_poly.type
_entity_poly.pdbx_seq_one_letter_code
_entity_poly.pdbx_strand_id
1 'polypeptide(L)'
;METRILETSKKKDVRLFKSLPFNLYRENPYWVPPIPGEIEFSMDKNRHPFYKHSEADFIVVKSGRDILGRILVIHNKNYCEYHKENTAFFFYYEAVEEQQVADLLLSAAQEWCKKRHINEIVGSRGLLRSACIGLLVDGFDQQPATGMTYNLPYYEKQILNCGFEKFSDHYSGILETHINPKVHEVARKVLSRGKFSVKTFKTVEEMKTWIPRVDEIHHRAFSENPGYVPSTPDEFEDLAGNILALADPRYVKAIMYEEEIAGFIIAFPNINRGLRFARSRFYPIGWLGLLLAKAYPSVIDIEVVGMLPEYQGLGGNALLYSELDKTISGPRIKRAEIVQVDERNVKSKSDMDNMNVVWNKTHRTFRKVL
;
A
#
# COMPACT_ATOMS: atom_id res chain seq x y z
N MET A 1 -1.22 -27.13 20.11
CA MET A 1 -1.06 -26.27 18.92
C MET A 1 0.34 -26.45 18.40
N GLU A 2 0.55 -26.39 17.09
CA GLU A 2 1.88 -26.54 16.48
C GLU A 2 2.11 -25.48 15.40
N THR A 3 3.35 -25.02 15.29
CA THR A 3 3.81 -24.13 14.21
C THR A 3 4.33 -24.96 13.05
N ARG A 4 4.01 -24.56 11.81
CA ARG A 4 4.52 -25.21 10.61
C ARG A 4 4.85 -24.20 9.52
N ILE A 5 6.04 -24.34 8.93
CA ILE A 5 6.40 -23.68 7.67
C ILE A 5 5.68 -24.41 6.53
N LEU A 6 5.01 -23.63 5.67
CA LEU A 6 4.25 -24.13 4.54
C LEU A 6 5.14 -24.41 3.34
N GLU A 7 4.84 -25.49 2.61
CA GLU A 7 5.48 -25.79 1.35
C GLU A 7 4.71 -25.13 0.21
N THR A 8 5.23 -24.02 -0.32
CA THR A 8 4.50 -23.19 -1.29
C THR A 8 4.25 -23.88 -2.63
N SER A 9 5.02 -24.93 -2.96
CA SER A 9 4.77 -25.79 -4.13
C SER A 9 3.49 -26.62 -4.01
N LYS A 10 2.97 -26.83 -2.78
CA LYS A 10 1.74 -27.59 -2.53
C LYS A 10 0.52 -26.67 -2.59
N LYS A 11 -0.35 -26.87 -3.60
CA LYS A 11 -1.65 -26.17 -3.72
C LYS A 11 -2.53 -26.25 -2.46
N LYS A 12 -2.38 -27.30 -1.64
CA LYS A 12 -3.10 -27.44 -0.37
C LYS A 12 -2.62 -26.39 0.65
N ASP A 13 -1.31 -26.18 0.75
CA ASP A 13 -0.72 -25.23 1.70
C ASP A 13 -0.98 -23.78 1.27
N VAL A 14 -0.98 -23.49 -0.03
CA VAL A 14 -1.38 -22.17 -0.54
C VAL A 14 -2.85 -21.85 -0.19
N ARG A 15 -3.77 -22.80 -0.44
CA ARG A 15 -5.18 -22.64 -0.07
C ARG A 15 -5.38 -22.48 1.44
N LEU A 16 -4.59 -23.22 2.22
CA LEU A 16 -4.60 -23.17 3.67
C LEU A 16 -4.20 -21.75 4.15
N PHE A 17 -3.09 -21.20 3.66
CA PHE A 17 -2.68 -19.84 4.03
C PHE A 17 -3.74 -18.79 3.65
N LYS A 18 -4.32 -18.91 2.45
CA LYS A 18 -5.33 -17.98 1.92
C LYS A 18 -6.66 -18.00 2.70
N SER A 19 -7.08 -19.12 3.28
CA SER A 19 -8.45 -19.28 3.79
C SER A 19 -8.70 -18.62 5.14
N LEU A 20 -7.68 -18.46 5.99
CA LEU A 20 -7.85 -17.98 7.36
C LEU A 20 -8.57 -16.62 7.47
N PRO A 21 -8.20 -15.55 6.71
CA PRO A 21 -8.92 -14.28 6.75
C PRO A 21 -10.41 -14.41 6.42
N PHE A 22 -10.78 -15.24 5.44
CA PHE A 22 -12.19 -15.42 5.09
C PHE A 22 -13.03 -16.00 6.23
N ASN A 23 -12.39 -16.70 7.18
CA ASN A 23 -13.04 -17.17 8.38
C ASN A 23 -13.08 -16.09 9.47
N LEU A 24 -11.96 -15.39 9.69
CA LEU A 24 -11.84 -14.36 10.73
C LEU A 24 -12.74 -13.14 10.45
N TYR A 25 -12.83 -12.71 9.20
CA TYR A 25 -13.55 -11.51 8.79
C TYR A 25 -14.95 -11.80 8.22
N ARG A 26 -15.50 -13.01 8.40
CA ARG A 26 -16.76 -13.44 7.76
C ARG A 26 -17.91 -12.47 8.01
N GLU A 27 -18.02 -11.99 9.25
CA GLU A 27 -19.07 -11.06 9.69
C GLU A 27 -18.59 -9.60 9.75
N ASN A 28 -17.37 -9.30 9.28
CA ASN A 28 -16.84 -7.94 9.30
C ASN A 28 -17.34 -7.15 8.07
N PRO A 29 -18.06 -6.02 8.25
CA PRO A 29 -18.64 -5.27 7.14
C PRO A 29 -17.61 -4.40 6.38
N TYR A 30 -16.44 -4.16 6.97
CA TYR A 30 -15.41 -3.26 6.47
C TYR A 30 -14.27 -3.99 5.77
N TRP A 31 -14.05 -5.25 6.10
CA TRP A 31 -13.00 -6.06 5.48
C TRP A 31 -13.26 -6.25 3.99
N VAL A 32 -12.17 -6.11 3.22
CA VAL A 32 -12.15 -6.30 1.78
C VAL A 32 -11.22 -7.48 1.48
N PRO A 33 -11.69 -8.46 0.71
CA PRO A 33 -10.87 -9.63 0.43
C PRO A 33 -9.79 -9.28 -0.61
N PRO A 34 -8.62 -9.96 -0.60
CA PRO A 34 -7.50 -9.63 -1.47
C PRO A 34 -7.85 -9.79 -2.95
N ILE A 35 -7.07 -9.17 -3.82
CA ILE A 35 -7.25 -9.29 -5.27
C ILE A 35 -7.12 -10.79 -5.63
N PRO A 36 -8.03 -11.36 -6.46
CA PRO A 36 -7.95 -12.78 -6.76
C PRO A 36 -6.60 -13.13 -7.40
N GLY A 37 -5.88 -14.09 -6.80
CA GLY A 37 -4.57 -14.54 -7.27
C GLY A 37 -3.38 -13.86 -6.58
N GLU A 38 -3.59 -12.78 -5.82
CA GLU A 38 -2.53 -12.03 -5.15
C GLU A 38 -1.76 -12.88 -4.14
N ILE A 39 -2.47 -13.59 -3.26
CA ILE A 39 -1.85 -14.49 -2.28
C ILE A 39 -1.13 -15.64 -2.99
N GLU A 40 -1.75 -16.24 -4.00
CA GLU A 40 -1.12 -17.29 -4.80
C GLU A 40 0.18 -16.83 -5.46
N PHE A 41 0.19 -15.63 -6.06
CA PHE A 41 1.37 -15.02 -6.66
C PHE A 41 2.46 -14.75 -5.63
N SER A 42 2.11 -14.19 -4.46
CA SER A 42 3.06 -13.95 -3.38
C SER A 42 3.72 -15.24 -2.85
N MET A 43 3.06 -16.39 -2.94
CA MET A 43 3.60 -17.68 -2.51
C MET A 43 4.37 -18.40 -3.62
N ASP A 44 4.28 -17.97 -4.87
CA ASP A 44 4.96 -18.61 -6.00
C ASP A 44 6.43 -18.18 -6.07
N LYS A 45 7.28 -18.96 -5.38
CA LYS A 45 8.73 -18.74 -5.32
C LYS A 45 9.45 -18.79 -6.68
N ASN A 46 8.83 -19.36 -7.71
CA ASN A 46 9.44 -19.46 -9.04
C ASN A 46 9.07 -18.28 -9.94
N ARG A 47 7.90 -17.67 -9.73
CA ARG A 47 7.39 -16.59 -10.59
C ARG A 47 7.56 -15.20 -10.00
N HIS A 48 7.45 -15.05 -8.68
CA HIS A 48 7.43 -13.72 -8.07
C HIS A 48 8.87 -13.15 -7.99
N PRO A 49 9.12 -11.93 -8.51
CA PRO A 49 10.49 -11.41 -8.74
C PRO A 49 11.31 -11.25 -7.47
N PHE A 50 10.67 -10.96 -6.34
CA PHE A 50 11.32 -10.92 -5.01
C PHE A 50 12.23 -12.13 -4.74
N TYR A 51 11.81 -13.34 -5.13
CA TYR A 51 12.55 -14.56 -4.82
C TYR A 51 13.81 -14.77 -5.68
N LYS A 52 14.05 -13.92 -6.69
CA LYS A 52 15.31 -13.93 -7.46
C LYS A 52 16.50 -13.47 -6.62
N HIS A 53 16.26 -12.62 -5.64
CA HIS A 53 17.31 -12.02 -4.79
C HIS A 53 17.09 -12.27 -3.30
N SER A 54 15.86 -12.55 -2.86
CA SER A 54 15.50 -12.59 -1.44
C SER A 54 14.76 -13.87 -1.03
N GLU A 55 14.57 -14.05 0.28
CA GLU A 55 13.96 -15.24 0.86
C GLU A 55 12.73 -14.87 1.70
N ALA A 56 11.70 -15.71 1.66
CA ALA A 56 10.57 -15.59 2.57
C ALA A 56 9.92 -16.96 2.81
N ASP A 57 9.33 -17.12 3.99
CA ASP A 57 8.58 -18.31 4.37
C ASP A 57 7.25 -17.97 5.02
N PHE A 58 6.27 -18.83 4.78
CA PHE A 58 4.92 -18.68 5.28
C PHE A 58 4.72 -19.66 6.43
N ILE A 59 4.41 -19.15 7.61
CA ILE A 59 4.27 -19.93 8.84
C ILE A 59 2.81 -19.90 9.25
N VAL A 60 2.31 -21.04 9.74
CA VAL A 60 0.96 -21.15 10.32
C VAL A 60 1.02 -21.79 11.70
N VAL A 61 0.04 -21.44 12.54
CA VAL A 61 -0.27 -22.18 13.77
C VAL A 61 -1.53 -23.00 13.55
N LYS A 62 -1.47 -24.28 13.92
CA LYS A 62 -2.59 -25.22 13.79
C LYS A 62 -3.00 -25.80 15.13
N SER A 63 -4.29 -26.14 15.22
CA SER A 63 -4.83 -27.03 16.24
C SER A 63 -5.64 -28.12 15.54
N GLY A 64 -5.07 -29.32 15.42
CA GLY A 64 -5.66 -30.39 14.63
C GLY A 64 -5.80 -30.01 13.14
N ARG A 65 -7.04 -29.90 12.66
CA ARG A 65 -7.34 -29.52 11.25
C ARG A 65 -7.49 -28.01 11.07
N ASP A 66 -7.64 -27.27 12.15
CA ASP A 66 -7.94 -25.84 12.11
C ASP A 66 -6.65 -25.02 12.08
N ILE A 67 -6.68 -23.94 11.30
CA ILE A 67 -5.64 -22.92 11.32
C ILE A 67 -6.10 -21.85 12.30
N LEU A 68 -5.24 -21.51 13.25
CA LEU A 68 -5.53 -20.48 14.23
C LEU A 68 -4.77 -19.19 13.94
N GLY A 69 -3.67 -19.27 13.19
CA GLY A 69 -2.90 -18.09 12.82
C GLY A 69 -1.98 -18.32 11.63
N ARG A 70 -1.57 -17.24 10.98
CA ARG A 70 -0.61 -17.23 9.87
C ARG A 70 0.29 -15.98 9.93
N ILE A 71 1.50 -16.09 9.41
CA ILE A 71 2.43 -14.98 9.24
C ILE A 71 3.36 -15.27 8.06
N LEU A 72 3.70 -14.25 7.29
CA LEU A 72 4.79 -14.28 6.31
C LEU A 72 6.02 -13.64 6.95
N VAL A 73 7.17 -14.30 6.87
CA VAL A 73 8.46 -13.77 7.34
C VAL A 73 9.40 -13.64 6.15
N ILE A 74 10.08 -12.50 6.05
CA ILE A 74 10.74 -12.01 4.84
C ILE A 74 12.16 -11.57 5.20
N HIS A 75 13.15 -12.01 4.43
CA HIS A 75 14.50 -11.44 4.44
C HIS A 75 14.75 -10.81 3.07
N ASN A 76 14.57 -9.50 3.00
CA ASN A 76 14.81 -8.73 1.79
C ASN A 76 16.31 -8.36 1.73
N LYS A 77 17.09 -9.12 0.96
CA LYS A 77 18.54 -8.95 0.86
C LYS A 77 18.91 -7.60 0.24
N ASN A 78 18.16 -7.13 -0.75
CA ASN A 78 18.38 -5.81 -1.36
C ASN A 78 18.17 -4.68 -0.34
N TYR A 79 17.14 -4.77 0.51
CA TYR A 79 16.92 -3.81 1.59
C TYR A 79 18.11 -3.83 2.57
N CYS A 80 18.50 -5.01 3.05
CA CYS A 80 19.62 -5.15 3.98
C CYS A 80 20.94 -4.60 3.40
N GLU A 81 21.22 -4.88 2.12
CA GLU A 81 22.41 -4.36 1.44
C GLU A 81 22.37 -2.84 1.28
N TYR A 82 21.23 -2.28 0.87
CA TYR A 82 21.06 -0.85 0.65
C TYR A 82 21.18 -0.04 1.96
N HIS A 83 20.52 -0.50 3.02
CA HIS A 83 20.52 0.17 4.32
C HIS A 83 21.71 -0.20 5.21
N LYS A 84 22.49 -1.22 4.84
CA LYS A 84 23.58 -1.79 5.66
C LYS A 84 23.09 -2.27 7.03
N GLU A 85 21.93 -2.90 7.02
CA GLU A 85 21.23 -3.41 8.19
C GLU A 85 20.95 -4.91 8.02
N ASN A 86 20.51 -5.58 9.09
CA ASN A 86 20.19 -7.01 9.04
C ASN A 86 18.80 -7.27 9.64
N THR A 87 17.80 -6.81 8.90
CA THR A 87 16.41 -6.72 9.33
C THR A 87 15.54 -7.68 8.52
N ALA A 88 14.75 -8.50 9.21
CA ALA A 88 13.63 -9.23 8.62
C ALA A 88 12.36 -8.39 8.65
N PHE A 89 11.46 -8.68 7.72
CA PHE A 89 10.09 -8.18 7.77
C PHE A 89 9.10 -9.28 8.10
N PHE A 90 7.98 -8.92 8.72
CA PHE A 90 6.79 -9.77 8.73
C PHE A 90 5.62 -9.12 8.01
N PHE A 91 4.76 -9.93 7.41
CA PHE A 91 3.52 -9.49 6.73
C PHE A 91 2.42 -10.54 6.90
N TYR A 92 1.20 -10.21 6.43
CA TYR A 92 0.04 -11.13 6.45
C TYR A 92 -0.23 -11.78 7.81
N TYR A 93 0.16 -11.10 8.91
CA TYR A 93 -0.15 -11.56 10.25
C TYR A 93 -1.67 -11.62 10.43
N GLU A 94 -2.18 -12.81 10.75
CA GLU A 94 -3.55 -13.02 11.18
C GLU A 94 -3.54 -14.05 12.31
N ALA A 95 -4.35 -13.83 13.33
CA ALA A 95 -4.54 -14.77 14.42
C ALA A 95 -5.98 -14.69 14.94
N VAL A 96 -6.47 -15.80 15.51
CA VAL A 96 -7.62 -15.76 16.42
C VAL A 96 -7.28 -14.95 17.67
N GLU A 97 -8.29 -14.52 18.43
CA GLU A 97 -8.13 -13.70 19.66
C GLU A 97 -7.61 -14.53 20.86
N GLU A 98 -6.50 -15.26 20.66
CA GLU A 98 -5.82 -16.05 21.67
C GLU A 98 -4.34 -15.67 21.68
N GLN A 99 -3.86 -15.10 22.79
CA GLN A 99 -2.46 -14.64 22.90
C GLN A 99 -1.44 -15.75 22.59
N GLN A 100 -1.73 -16.99 23.02
CA GLN A 100 -0.88 -18.14 22.76
C GLN A 100 -0.61 -18.38 21.26
N VAL A 101 -1.57 -18.05 20.38
CA VAL A 101 -1.40 -18.19 18.93
C VAL A 101 -0.44 -17.13 18.39
N ALA A 102 -0.55 -15.90 18.88
CA ALA A 102 0.37 -14.82 18.56
C ALA A 102 1.80 -15.14 19.02
N ASP A 103 1.94 -15.63 20.27
CA ASP A 103 3.22 -16.04 20.85
C ASP A 103 3.90 -17.11 19.98
N LEU A 104 3.16 -18.16 19.58
CA LEU A 104 3.68 -19.21 18.72
C LEU A 104 4.12 -18.70 17.33
N LEU A 105 3.32 -17.86 16.67
CA LEU A 105 3.67 -17.30 15.36
C LEU A 105 4.90 -16.41 15.42
N LEU A 106 4.91 -15.46 16.37
CA LEU A 106 5.96 -14.46 16.47
C LEU A 106 7.25 -15.08 17.01
N SER A 107 7.19 -16.06 17.92
CA SER A 107 8.38 -16.85 18.30
C SER A 107 8.92 -17.66 17.13
N ALA A 108 8.07 -18.29 16.31
CA ALA A 108 8.53 -19.01 15.12
C ALA A 108 9.19 -18.07 14.10
N ALA A 109 8.68 -16.84 13.94
CA ALA A 109 9.32 -15.81 13.12
C ALA A 109 10.69 -15.37 13.68
N GLN A 110 10.79 -15.16 14.99
CA GLN A 110 12.07 -14.84 15.67
C GLN A 110 13.09 -15.97 15.48
N GLU A 111 12.69 -17.23 15.65
CA GLU A 111 13.58 -18.39 15.41
C GLU A 111 13.98 -18.53 13.93
N TRP A 112 13.09 -18.19 13.00
CA TRP A 112 13.41 -18.12 11.58
C TRP A 112 14.50 -17.08 11.27
N CYS A 113 14.45 -15.94 11.96
CA CYS A 113 15.42 -14.85 11.84
C CYS A 113 16.78 -15.24 12.46
N LYS A 114 16.78 -15.78 13.69
CA LYS A 114 18.01 -16.20 14.39
C LYS A 114 18.83 -17.21 13.60
N LYS A 115 18.17 -18.18 12.96
CA LYS A 115 18.82 -19.18 12.08
C LYS A 115 19.54 -18.57 10.88
N ARG A 116 19.22 -17.32 10.53
CA ARG A 116 19.81 -16.54 9.45
C ARG A 116 20.67 -15.39 9.94
N HIS A 117 20.99 -15.36 11.23
CA HIS A 117 21.77 -14.31 11.89
C HIS A 117 21.16 -12.90 11.78
N ILE A 118 19.86 -12.80 11.52
CA ILE A 118 19.10 -11.54 11.49
C ILE A 118 18.91 -11.07 12.94
N ASN A 119 19.09 -9.77 13.19
CA ASN A 119 19.09 -9.18 14.54
C ASN A 119 17.90 -8.26 14.83
N GLU A 120 17.09 -7.95 13.83
CA GLU A 120 15.86 -7.17 14.00
C GLU A 120 14.73 -7.74 13.15
N ILE A 121 13.50 -7.64 13.65
CA ILE A 121 12.30 -7.93 12.88
C ILE A 121 11.34 -6.73 12.93
N VAL A 122 10.88 -6.29 11.75
CA VAL A 122 9.98 -5.14 11.58
C VAL A 122 8.72 -5.54 10.81
N GLY A 123 7.54 -5.05 11.16
CA GLY A 123 6.35 -5.31 10.36
C GLY A 123 5.08 -4.67 10.91
N SER A 124 4.00 -4.60 10.16
CA SER A 124 3.76 -5.35 8.93
C SER A 124 4.38 -4.66 7.69
N ARG A 125 5.23 -5.34 6.91
CA ARG A 125 5.75 -4.87 5.60
C ARG A 125 5.88 -6.03 4.61
N GLY A 126 5.33 -5.87 3.41
CA GLY A 126 5.25 -6.93 2.40
C GLY A 126 6.53 -7.18 1.57
N LEU A 127 6.42 -8.08 0.58
CA LEU A 127 7.54 -8.52 -0.27
C LEU A 127 8.08 -7.39 -1.15
N LEU A 128 7.20 -6.59 -1.73
CA LEU A 128 7.54 -5.48 -2.61
C LEU A 128 7.24 -4.15 -1.91
N ARG A 129 7.94 -3.09 -2.33
CA ARG A 129 7.75 -1.73 -1.79
C ARG A 129 6.34 -1.16 -1.96
N SER A 130 5.56 -1.71 -2.88
CA SER A 130 4.17 -1.31 -3.15
C SER A 130 3.15 -2.03 -2.29
N ALA A 131 3.57 -3.02 -1.49
CA ALA A 131 2.68 -3.62 -0.52
C ALA A 131 2.32 -2.59 0.57
N CYS A 132 1.07 -2.64 1.03
CA CYS A 132 0.61 -1.88 2.18
C CYS A 132 1.59 -1.98 3.35
N ILE A 133 1.85 -0.85 4.01
CA ILE A 133 2.73 -0.77 5.18
C ILE A 133 1.89 -0.69 6.46
N GLY A 134 2.28 -1.43 7.49
CA GLY A 134 1.66 -1.43 8.81
C GLY A 134 0.40 -2.30 8.94
N LEU A 135 -0.01 -2.49 10.20
CA LEU A 135 -1.31 -3.07 10.58
C LEU A 135 -2.26 -1.95 10.96
N LEU A 136 -3.54 -2.12 10.64
CA LEU A 136 -4.57 -1.18 11.07
C LEU A 136 -4.65 -1.18 12.61
N VAL A 137 -4.41 -0.01 13.22
CA VAL A 137 -4.52 0.21 14.68
C VAL A 137 -5.58 1.24 15.06
N ASP A 138 -6.08 1.99 14.08
CA ASP A 138 -7.17 2.95 14.24
C ASP A 138 -7.98 3.08 12.94
N GLY A 139 -9.28 3.36 13.05
CA GLY A 139 -10.22 3.46 11.91
C GLY A 139 -10.92 2.14 11.55
N PHE A 140 -11.19 1.28 12.53
CA PHE A 140 -11.88 -0.02 12.36
C PHE A 140 -13.36 0.10 11.94
N ASP A 141 -13.90 1.30 11.84
CA ASP A 141 -15.26 1.60 11.35
C ASP A 141 -15.26 2.05 9.88
N GLN A 142 -14.12 1.95 9.19
CA GLN A 142 -13.94 2.38 7.80
C GLN A 142 -13.44 1.23 6.93
N GLN A 143 -13.89 1.19 5.66
CA GLN A 143 -13.26 0.33 4.67
C GLN A 143 -11.84 0.83 4.35
N PRO A 144 -10.87 -0.06 4.04
CA PRO A 144 -9.55 0.35 3.58
C PRO A 144 -9.64 1.01 2.18
N ALA A 145 -8.59 1.73 1.78
CA ALA A 145 -8.33 2.01 0.36
C ALA A 145 -8.03 0.70 -0.41
N THR A 146 -8.02 0.74 -1.73
CA THR A 146 -7.68 -0.41 -2.57
C THR A 146 -6.28 -0.91 -2.25
N GLY A 147 -6.11 -2.21 -2.02
CA GLY A 147 -4.80 -2.81 -1.73
C GLY A 147 -4.26 -2.58 -0.31
N MET A 148 -4.97 -1.80 0.51
CA MET A 148 -4.60 -1.58 1.91
C MET A 148 -5.13 -2.71 2.81
N THR A 149 -4.36 -3.05 3.84
CA THR A 149 -4.74 -4.08 4.82
C THR A 149 -5.82 -3.55 5.75
N TYR A 150 -6.67 -4.47 6.19
CA TYR A 150 -7.60 -4.28 7.29
C TYR A 150 -7.34 -5.38 8.31
N ASN A 151 -7.21 -5.01 9.58
CA ASN A 151 -6.85 -5.92 10.67
C ASN A 151 -7.88 -5.86 11.80
N LEU A 152 -7.95 -6.91 12.63
CA LEU A 152 -8.84 -6.93 13.79
C LEU A 152 -8.25 -6.11 14.95
N PRO A 153 -9.09 -5.42 15.77
CA PRO A 153 -8.61 -4.49 16.81
C PRO A 153 -7.64 -5.09 17.83
N TYR A 154 -7.75 -6.39 18.11
CA TYR A 154 -6.92 -7.06 19.11
C TYR A 154 -5.49 -7.38 18.61
N TYR A 155 -5.18 -7.20 17.32
CA TYR A 155 -3.87 -7.59 16.75
C TYR A 155 -2.72 -6.76 17.31
N GLU A 156 -2.92 -5.46 17.52
CA GLU A 156 -1.91 -4.60 18.13
C GLU A 156 -1.52 -5.11 19.52
N LYS A 157 -2.52 -5.37 20.36
CA LYS A 157 -2.29 -5.89 21.72
C LYS A 157 -1.53 -7.21 21.69
N GLN A 158 -1.87 -8.12 20.77
CA GLN A 158 -1.19 -9.39 20.61
C GLN A 158 0.30 -9.22 20.29
N ILE A 159 0.63 -8.31 19.37
CA ILE A 159 2.01 -8.05 18.94
C ILE A 159 2.82 -7.37 20.04
N LEU A 160 2.23 -6.36 20.70
CA LEU A 160 2.87 -5.67 21.83
C LEU A 160 3.18 -6.63 22.98
N ASN A 161 2.26 -7.55 23.30
CA ASN A 161 2.47 -8.57 24.34
C ASN A 161 3.62 -9.54 24.01
N CYS A 162 3.98 -9.70 22.74
CA CYS A 162 5.15 -10.49 22.32
C CYS A 162 6.48 -9.69 22.41
N GLY A 163 6.45 -8.49 22.99
CA GLY A 163 7.63 -7.64 23.21
C GLY A 163 8.06 -6.83 21.99
N PHE A 164 7.16 -6.63 21.02
CA PHE A 164 7.36 -5.66 19.95
C PHE A 164 6.98 -4.27 20.45
N GLU A 165 7.59 -3.25 19.86
CA GLU A 165 7.27 -1.84 20.12
C GLU A 165 6.87 -1.13 18.82
N LYS A 166 6.21 0.02 18.94
CA LYS A 166 5.90 0.90 17.78
C LYS A 166 7.20 1.24 17.06
N PHE A 167 7.19 1.11 15.73
CA PHE A 167 8.26 1.58 14.86
C PHE A 167 7.87 2.86 14.14
N SER A 168 6.81 2.82 13.33
CA SER A 168 6.26 4.02 12.69
C SER A 168 4.78 3.92 12.37
N ASP A 169 4.09 5.06 12.37
CA ASP A 169 2.71 5.20 11.92
C ASP A 169 2.62 5.77 10.50
N HIS A 170 1.59 5.33 9.78
CA HIS A 170 1.21 5.83 8.47
C HIS A 170 -0.26 6.21 8.52
N TYR A 171 -0.56 7.45 8.16
CA TYR A 171 -1.90 8.00 8.25
C TYR A 171 -2.59 7.95 6.89
N SER A 172 -3.84 7.48 6.88
CA SER A 172 -4.74 7.65 5.75
C SER A 172 -5.89 8.58 6.17
N GLY A 173 -6.34 9.40 5.23
CA GLY A 173 -7.30 10.46 5.52
C GLY A 173 -8.25 10.73 4.37
N ILE A 174 -9.38 11.32 4.68
CA ILE A 174 -10.46 11.59 3.73
C ILE A 174 -10.44 13.05 3.31
N LEU A 175 -10.53 13.26 2.00
CA LEU A 175 -10.74 14.55 1.38
C LEU A 175 -12.17 14.60 0.80
N GLU A 176 -13.04 15.34 1.48
CA GLU A 176 -14.45 15.54 1.10
C GLU A 176 -14.78 16.98 0.70
N THR A 177 -13.99 17.94 1.18
CA THR A 177 -14.23 19.36 0.94
C THR A 177 -13.38 19.87 -0.21
N HIS A 178 -13.99 20.73 -1.03
CA HIS A 178 -13.24 21.50 -2.02
C HIS A 178 -12.29 22.49 -1.35
N ILE A 179 -11.16 22.73 -2.02
CA ILE A 179 -10.17 23.70 -1.56
C ILE A 179 -10.70 25.13 -1.65
N ASN A 180 -10.03 26.07 -0.97
CA ASN A 180 -10.37 27.48 -1.07
C ASN A 180 -10.29 27.99 -2.54
N PRO A 181 -11.33 28.64 -3.09
CA PRO A 181 -11.33 29.12 -4.47
C PRO A 181 -10.14 30.01 -4.86
N LYS A 182 -9.55 30.74 -3.89
CA LYS A 182 -8.33 31.54 -4.10
C LYS A 182 -7.15 30.69 -4.58
N VAL A 183 -7.07 29.41 -4.21
CA VAL A 183 -6.02 28.51 -4.67
C VAL A 183 -6.10 28.31 -6.19
N HIS A 184 -7.30 28.20 -6.76
CA HIS A 184 -7.47 28.14 -8.22
C HIS A 184 -7.06 29.45 -8.91
N GLU A 185 -7.26 30.61 -8.28
CA GLU A 185 -6.77 31.89 -8.81
C GLU A 185 -5.24 31.95 -8.86
N VAL A 186 -4.58 31.49 -7.79
CA VAL A 186 -3.12 31.40 -7.76
C VAL A 186 -2.63 30.42 -8.83
N ALA A 187 -3.25 29.25 -8.96
CA ALA A 187 -2.92 28.27 -10.00
C ALA A 187 -3.03 28.88 -11.41
N ARG A 188 -4.10 29.64 -11.70
CA ARG A 188 -4.25 30.35 -12.99
C ARG A 188 -3.14 31.36 -13.25
N LYS A 189 -2.74 32.13 -12.22
CA LYS A 189 -1.61 33.09 -12.32
C LYS A 189 -0.27 32.38 -12.52
N VAL A 190 -0.07 31.21 -11.92
CA VAL A 190 1.13 30.40 -12.09
C VAL A 190 1.23 29.88 -13.53
N LEU A 191 0.13 29.34 -14.06
CA LEU A 191 0.06 28.90 -15.46
C LEU A 191 0.25 30.05 -16.46
N SER A 192 -0.30 31.24 -16.20
CA SER A 192 -0.17 32.38 -17.11
C SER A 192 1.26 32.93 -17.22
N ARG A 193 2.17 32.58 -16.30
CA ARG A 193 3.59 32.93 -16.40
C ARG A 193 4.35 32.07 -17.42
N GLY A 194 3.74 31.01 -17.94
CA GLY A 194 4.26 30.21 -19.06
C GLY A 194 5.31 29.16 -18.69
N LYS A 195 5.83 29.15 -17.46
CA LYS A 195 6.81 28.16 -17.02
C LYS A 195 6.19 26.84 -16.57
N PHE A 196 5.01 26.89 -15.95
CA PHE A 196 4.31 25.68 -15.54
C PHE A 196 3.27 25.26 -16.58
N SER A 197 3.12 23.96 -16.80
CA SER A 197 2.00 23.38 -17.55
C SER A 197 1.49 22.10 -16.88
N VAL A 198 0.32 21.62 -17.30
CA VAL A 198 -0.27 20.38 -16.76
C VAL A 198 -0.36 19.36 -17.89
N LYS A 199 0.33 18.23 -17.71
CA LYS A 199 0.23 17.09 -18.61
C LYS A 199 -0.87 16.16 -18.13
N THR A 200 -1.91 16.03 -18.96
CA THR A 200 -2.97 15.02 -18.82
C THR A 200 -2.76 13.88 -19.81
N PHE A 201 -3.30 12.71 -19.48
CA PHE A 201 -3.23 11.52 -20.32
C PHE A 201 -4.60 11.19 -20.93
N LYS A 202 -4.60 10.69 -22.16
CA LYS A 202 -5.81 10.26 -22.87
C LYS A 202 -6.03 8.76 -22.76
N THR A 203 -4.96 7.97 -22.75
CA THR A 203 -5.02 6.50 -22.74
C THR A 203 -3.99 5.91 -21.77
N VAL A 204 -4.22 4.68 -21.36
CA VAL A 204 -3.26 3.91 -20.55
C VAL A 204 -1.98 3.65 -21.36
N GLU A 205 -2.08 3.47 -22.67
CA GLU A 205 -0.94 3.32 -23.57
C GLU A 205 -0.05 4.56 -23.59
N GLU A 206 -0.64 5.76 -23.52
CA GLU A 206 0.13 6.99 -23.38
C GLU A 206 0.83 7.04 -22.02
N MET A 207 0.17 6.63 -20.93
CA MET A 207 0.80 6.58 -19.61
C MET A 207 2.00 5.61 -19.59
N LYS A 208 1.91 4.48 -20.31
CA LYS A 208 3.00 3.50 -20.41
C LYS A 208 4.31 4.11 -20.90
N THR A 209 4.26 5.05 -21.84
CA THR A 209 5.47 5.68 -22.40
C THR A 209 6.15 6.63 -21.41
N TRP A 210 5.46 7.04 -20.34
CA TRP A 210 5.97 7.93 -19.31
C TRP A 210 6.58 7.19 -18.11
N ILE A 211 6.37 5.89 -18.00
CA ILE A 211 6.83 5.06 -16.89
C ILE A 211 8.33 5.28 -16.57
N PRO A 212 9.26 5.29 -17.56
CA PRO A 212 10.67 5.51 -17.26
C PRO A 212 10.95 6.87 -16.62
N ARG A 213 10.25 7.93 -17.07
CA ARG A 213 10.40 9.28 -16.48
C ARG A 213 9.86 9.32 -15.06
N VAL A 214 8.70 8.67 -14.82
CA VAL A 214 8.09 8.57 -13.49
C VAL A 214 9.02 7.85 -12.51
N ASP A 215 9.67 6.77 -12.94
CA ASP A 215 10.60 6.01 -12.10
C ASP A 215 11.80 6.85 -11.68
N GLU A 216 12.43 7.56 -12.62
CA GLU A 216 13.55 8.46 -12.36
C GLU A 216 13.19 9.51 -11.31
N ILE A 217 12.02 10.14 -11.44
CA ILE A 217 11.56 11.17 -10.51
C ILE A 217 11.22 10.57 -9.16
N HIS A 218 10.58 9.40 -9.14
CA HIS A 218 10.29 8.70 -7.90
C HIS A 218 11.60 8.38 -7.16
N HIS A 219 12.64 7.91 -7.87
CA HIS A 219 13.95 7.69 -7.29
C HIS A 219 14.53 8.98 -6.70
N ARG A 220 14.52 10.09 -7.44
CA ARG A 220 14.99 11.40 -6.96
C ARG A 220 14.21 11.92 -5.76
N ALA A 221 12.89 11.70 -5.73
CA ALA A 221 12.01 12.24 -4.70
C ALA A 221 12.05 11.45 -3.38
N PHE A 222 12.32 10.15 -3.46
CA PHE A 222 12.13 9.23 -2.33
C PHE A 222 13.39 8.47 -1.92
N SER A 223 14.55 8.67 -2.57
CA SER A 223 15.81 7.99 -2.21
C SER A 223 16.25 8.23 -0.76
N GLU A 224 15.87 9.36 -0.17
CA GLU A 224 16.17 9.70 1.23
C GLU A 224 15.12 9.17 2.22
N ASN A 225 14.02 8.57 1.75
CA ASN A 225 13.00 8.04 2.64
C ASN A 225 13.53 6.80 3.40
N PRO A 226 13.29 6.67 4.72
CA PRO A 226 13.81 5.57 5.53
C PRO A 226 13.46 4.16 5.04
N GLY A 227 12.33 3.99 4.33
CA GLY A 227 11.89 2.70 3.80
C GLY A 227 12.23 2.47 2.32
N TYR A 228 12.90 3.40 1.66
CA TYR A 228 13.16 3.31 0.23
C TYR A 228 14.24 2.28 -0.10
N VAL A 229 13.92 1.38 -1.02
CA VAL A 229 14.87 0.47 -1.66
C VAL A 229 14.63 0.52 -3.17
N PRO A 230 15.68 0.67 -4.00
CA PRO A 230 15.53 0.59 -5.45
C PRO A 230 14.91 -0.75 -5.85
N SER A 231 13.87 -0.71 -6.69
CA SER A 231 13.28 -1.92 -7.27
C SER A 231 14.21 -2.50 -8.34
N THR A 232 14.26 -3.83 -8.44
CA THR A 232 14.86 -4.47 -9.61
C THR A 232 13.98 -4.22 -10.85
N PRO A 233 14.50 -4.37 -12.09
CA PRO A 233 13.71 -4.18 -13.30
C PRO A 233 12.41 -5.02 -13.33
N ASP A 234 12.48 -6.27 -12.89
CA ASP A 234 11.31 -7.17 -12.85
C ASP A 234 10.27 -6.72 -11.81
N GLU A 235 10.72 -6.28 -10.63
CA GLU A 235 9.82 -5.74 -9.60
C GLU A 235 9.16 -4.45 -10.04
N PHE A 236 9.89 -3.62 -10.78
CA PHE A 236 9.37 -2.39 -11.33
C PHE A 236 8.35 -2.66 -12.45
N GLU A 237 8.56 -3.67 -13.30
CA GLU A 237 7.58 -4.09 -14.30
C GLU A 237 6.27 -4.56 -13.64
N ASP A 238 6.34 -5.38 -12.58
CA ASP A 238 5.17 -5.81 -11.82
C ASP A 238 4.45 -4.63 -11.16
N LEU A 239 5.20 -3.70 -10.56
CA LEU A 239 4.65 -2.48 -9.98
C LEU A 239 3.90 -1.64 -11.02
N ALA A 240 4.56 -1.35 -12.13
CA ALA A 240 4.00 -0.57 -13.21
C ALA A 240 2.76 -1.26 -13.81
N GLY A 241 2.82 -2.57 -14.03
CA GLY A 241 1.69 -3.37 -14.50
C GLY A 241 0.47 -3.28 -13.59
N ASN A 242 0.67 -3.39 -12.28
CA ASN A 242 -0.40 -3.26 -11.29
C ASN A 242 -1.02 -1.85 -11.27
N ILE A 243 -0.18 -0.82 -11.31
CA ILE A 243 -0.63 0.57 -11.42
C ILE A 243 -1.46 0.77 -12.69
N LEU A 244 -0.98 0.32 -13.85
CA LEU A 244 -1.69 0.47 -15.13
C LEU A 244 -3.01 -0.31 -15.17
N ALA A 245 -3.08 -1.45 -14.49
CA ALA A 245 -4.31 -2.24 -14.40
C ALA A 245 -5.42 -1.48 -13.67
N LEU A 246 -5.06 -0.69 -12.64
CA LEU A 246 -6.00 0.16 -11.89
C LEU A 246 -6.15 1.56 -12.49
N ALA A 247 -5.16 2.01 -13.26
CA ALA A 247 -5.10 3.34 -13.84
C ALA A 247 -6.35 3.71 -14.64
N ASP A 248 -6.75 4.96 -14.44
CA ASP A 248 -7.67 5.69 -15.30
C ASP A 248 -6.99 7.03 -15.65
N PRO A 249 -6.76 7.33 -16.94
CA PRO A 249 -6.05 8.54 -17.36
C PRO A 249 -6.66 9.84 -16.83
N ARG A 250 -7.95 9.85 -16.45
CA ARG A 250 -8.64 11.01 -15.88
C ARG A 250 -8.10 11.39 -14.49
N TYR A 251 -7.56 10.43 -13.76
CA TYR A 251 -7.10 10.60 -12.37
C TYR A 251 -5.59 10.69 -12.22
N VAL A 252 -4.85 10.69 -13.35
CA VAL A 252 -3.40 10.81 -13.36
C VAL A 252 -2.98 12.08 -14.10
N LYS A 253 -2.11 12.87 -13.48
CA LYS A 253 -1.59 14.14 -14.03
C LYS A 253 -0.13 14.31 -13.67
N ALA A 254 0.64 14.92 -14.57
CA ALA A 254 1.96 15.43 -14.26
C ALA A 254 1.94 16.96 -14.29
N ILE A 255 2.53 17.58 -13.28
CA ILE A 255 2.78 19.02 -13.24
C ILE A 255 4.15 19.21 -13.88
N MET A 256 4.20 19.96 -14.98
CA MET A 256 5.42 20.23 -15.72
C MET A 256 5.96 21.61 -15.34
N TYR A 257 7.27 21.73 -15.22
CA TYR A 257 7.97 22.99 -15.26
C TYR A 257 8.88 22.97 -16.49
N GLU A 258 8.53 23.78 -17.49
CA GLU A 258 9.10 23.71 -18.84
C GLU A 258 8.96 22.28 -19.40
N GLU A 259 10.05 21.58 -19.66
CA GLU A 259 10.05 20.20 -20.18
C GLU A 259 10.24 19.14 -19.08
N GLU A 260 10.51 19.57 -17.85
CA GLU A 260 10.73 18.68 -16.71
C GLU A 260 9.45 18.44 -15.92
N ILE A 261 9.34 17.25 -15.34
CA ILE A 261 8.23 16.96 -14.45
C ILE A 261 8.57 17.50 -13.07
N ALA A 262 7.76 18.45 -12.63
CA ALA A 262 7.88 19.07 -11.33
C ALA A 262 7.10 18.35 -10.24
N GLY A 263 6.07 17.58 -10.59
CA GLY A 263 5.26 16.84 -9.63
C GLY A 263 4.22 15.93 -10.29
N PHE A 264 3.56 15.12 -9.48
CA PHE A 264 2.57 14.16 -9.95
C PHE A 264 1.33 14.12 -9.06
N ILE A 265 0.22 13.76 -9.69
CA ILE A 265 -0.99 13.28 -9.05
C ILE A 265 -1.25 11.90 -9.65
N ILE A 266 -1.23 10.88 -8.81
CA ILE A 266 -1.54 9.50 -9.16
C ILE A 266 -2.66 9.06 -8.22
N ALA A 267 -3.86 8.94 -8.79
CA ALA A 267 -5.03 8.48 -8.08
C ALA A 267 -5.77 7.43 -8.91
N PHE A 268 -6.47 6.52 -8.22
CA PHE A 268 -7.15 5.39 -8.83
C PHE A 268 -8.59 5.25 -8.34
N PRO A 269 -9.50 4.71 -9.18
CA PRO A 269 -10.81 4.27 -8.73
C PRO A 269 -10.69 3.27 -7.58
N ASN A 270 -11.38 3.50 -6.47
CA ASN A 270 -11.46 2.50 -5.42
C ASN A 270 -12.30 1.31 -5.89
N ILE A 271 -11.70 0.12 -5.99
CA ILE A 271 -12.37 -1.08 -6.52
C ILE A 271 -12.90 -2.02 -5.44
N ASN A 272 -12.86 -1.62 -4.17
CA ASN A 272 -13.20 -2.50 -3.04
C ASN A 272 -14.65 -2.98 -3.08
N ARG A 273 -15.57 -2.18 -3.62
CA ARG A 273 -16.96 -2.62 -3.88
C ARG A 273 -17.00 -3.82 -4.84
N GLY A 274 -16.18 -3.81 -5.87
CA GLY A 274 -16.04 -4.91 -6.82
C GLY A 274 -15.38 -6.13 -6.19
N LEU A 275 -14.33 -5.95 -5.38
CA LEU A 275 -13.65 -7.03 -4.67
C LEU A 275 -14.58 -7.75 -3.67
N ARG A 276 -15.37 -7.00 -2.90
CA ARG A 276 -16.36 -7.55 -1.97
C ARG A 276 -17.47 -8.31 -2.69
N PHE A 277 -17.93 -7.80 -3.84
CA PHE A 277 -18.87 -8.53 -4.70
C PHE A 277 -18.27 -9.84 -5.22
N ALA A 278 -17.01 -9.80 -5.68
CA ALA A 278 -16.29 -10.94 -6.22
C ALA A 278 -15.93 -12.00 -5.16
N ARG A 279 -15.81 -11.62 -3.88
CA ARG A 279 -15.33 -12.49 -2.77
C ARG A 279 -14.02 -13.22 -3.13
N SER A 280 -13.08 -12.49 -3.75
CA SER A 280 -11.83 -13.01 -4.35
C SER A 280 -11.99 -14.10 -5.40
N ARG A 281 -13.06 -14.08 -6.19
CA ARG A 281 -13.25 -14.98 -7.35
C ARG A 281 -13.58 -14.17 -8.59
N PHE A 282 -12.81 -14.36 -9.67
CA PHE A 282 -13.11 -13.70 -10.96
C PHE A 282 -14.33 -14.31 -11.65
N TYR A 283 -14.42 -15.64 -11.69
CA TYR A 283 -15.45 -16.34 -12.44
C TYR A 283 -16.61 -16.83 -11.55
N PRO A 284 -17.84 -16.92 -12.10
CA PRO A 284 -18.21 -16.52 -13.47
C PRO A 284 -18.44 -15.01 -13.64
N ILE A 285 -18.77 -14.28 -12.57
CA ILE A 285 -19.27 -12.88 -12.66
C ILE A 285 -18.49 -11.85 -11.82
N GLY A 286 -17.49 -12.26 -11.04
CA GLY A 286 -16.75 -11.34 -10.18
C GLY A 286 -15.97 -10.26 -10.93
N TRP A 287 -15.47 -10.58 -12.14
CA TRP A 287 -14.81 -9.62 -13.02
C TRP A 287 -15.73 -8.43 -13.39
N LEU A 288 -17.04 -8.68 -13.56
CA LEU A 288 -18.01 -7.62 -13.87
C LEU A 288 -18.11 -6.62 -12.72
N GLY A 289 -18.10 -7.09 -11.47
CA GLY A 289 -18.09 -6.22 -10.29
C GLY A 289 -16.88 -5.30 -10.24
N LEU A 290 -15.70 -5.81 -10.61
CA LEU A 290 -14.47 -5.02 -10.68
C LEU A 290 -14.51 -3.98 -11.80
N LEU A 291 -14.95 -4.37 -13.00
CA LEU A 291 -15.09 -3.43 -14.11
C LEU A 291 -16.08 -2.31 -13.80
N LEU A 292 -17.22 -2.63 -13.17
CA LEU A 292 -18.21 -1.64 -12.78
C LEU A 292 -17.68 -0.70 -11.68
N ALA A 293 -16.94 -1.22 -10.70
CA ALA A 293 -16.32 -0.40 -9.67
C ALA A 293 -15.28 0.57 -10.26
N LYS A 294 -14.48 0.09 -11.22
CA LYS A 294 -13.50 0.92 -11.94
C LYS A 294 -14.15 1.97 -12.86
N ALA A 295 -15.20 1.60 -13.60
CA ALA A 295 -15.88 2.50 -14.53
C ALA A 295 -16.69 3.59 -13.81
N TYR A 296 -17.24 3.26 -12.64
CA TYR A 296 -18.16 4.11 -11.89
C TYR A 296 -17.77 4.24 -10.41
N PRO A 297 -16.59 4.81 -10.10
CA PRO A 297 -16.14 4.96 -8.73
C PRO A 297 -16.99 5.98 -7.97
N SER A 298 -17.22 5.71 -6.69
CA SER A 298 -17.72 6.70 -5.73
C SER A 298 -16.62 7.23 -4.80
N VAL A 299 -15.49 6.53 -4.75
CA VAL A 299 -14.30 6.88 -3.95
C VAL A 299 -13.09 6.78 -4.87
N ILE A 300 -12.17 7.73 -4.72
CA ILE A 300 -10.87 7.74 -5.39
C ILE A 300 -9.78 7.58 -4.34
N ASP A 301 -8.87 6.64 -4.55
CA ASP A 301 -7.69 6.44 -3.69
C ASP A 301 -6.54 7.25 -4.30
N ILE A 302 -5.93 8.15 -3.53
CA ILE A 302 -4.80 9.00 -3.92
C ILE A 302 -3.53 8.38 -3.34
N GLU A 303 -2.76 7.73 -4.20
CA GLU A 303 -1.54 7.00 -3.82
C GLU A 303 -0.31 7.91 -3.81
N VAL A 304 -0.20 8.79 -4.80
CA VAL A 304 0.95 9.71 -4.91
C VAL A 304 0.46 11.10 -5.24
N VAL A 305 0.78 12.05 -4.37
CA VAL A 305 0.63 13.47 -4.62
C VAL A 305 1.89 14.16 -4.11
N GLY A 306 2.56 14.92 -4.96
CA GLY A 306 3.78 15.60 -4.54
C GLY A 306 4.43 16.45 -5.61
N MET A 307 5.18 17.44 -5.14
CA MET A 307 6.09 18.27 -5.94
C MET A 307 7.53 17.98 -5.52
N LEU A 308 8.44 17.90 -6.49
CA LEU A 308 9.87 17.91 -6.21
C LEU A 308 10.25 19.18 -5.43
N PRO A 309 11.16 19.08 -4.45
CA PRO A 309 11.53 20.21 -3.57
C PRO A 309 11.91 21.49 -4.32
N GLU A 310 12.57 21.34 -5.47
CA GLU A 310 13.13 22.42 -6.30
C GLU A 310 12.03 23.32 -6.90
N TYR A 311 10.81 22.79 -7.05
CA TYR A 311 9.67 23.50 -7.63
C TYR A 311 8.65 23.94 -6.57
N GLN A 312 8.92 23.67 -5.29
CA GLN A 312 8.13 24.17 -4.16
C GLN A 312 8.39 25.68 -3.99
N GLY A 313 7.38 26.44 -3.54
CA GLY A 313 7.49 27.90 -3.36
C GLY A 313 7.37 28.75 -4.64
N LEU A 314 7.50 28.16 -5.84
CA LEU A 314 7.27 28.86 -7.12
C LEU A 314 5.79 29.00 -7.50
N GLY A 315 4.88 28.62 -6.60
CA GLY A 315 3.45 28.48 -6.84
C GLY A 315 3.03 27.08 -7.33
N GLY A 316 3.98 26.15 -7.46
CA GLY A 316 3.73 24.76 -7.87
C GLY A 316 2.72 24.03 -6.97
N ASN A 317 2.79 24.20 -5.65
CA ASN A 317 1.83 23.58 -4.72
C ASN A 317 0.39 24.07 -4.96
N ALA A 318 0.19 25.37 -5.22
CA ALA A 318 -1.15 25.88 -5.50
C ALA A 318 -1.71 25.30 -6.81
N LEU A 319 -0.87 25.12 -7.83
CA LEU A 319 -1.24 24.43 -9.05
C LEU A 319 -1.57 22.96 -8.80
N LEU A 320 -0.74 22.25 -8.03
CA LEU A 320 -0.95 20.85 -7.65
C LEU A 320 -2.29 20.67 -6.92
N TYR A 321 -2.56 21.47 -5.88
CA TYR A 321 -3.81 21.40 -5.12
C TYR A 321 -5.02 21.70 -6.01
N SER A 322 -4.92 22.73 -6.86
CA SER A 322 -5.98 23.06 -7.83
C SER A 322 -6.25 21.90 -8.79
N GLU A 323 -5.21 21.20 -9.26
CA GLU A 323 -5.38 20.07 -10.16
C GLU A 323 -5.91 18.82 -9.45
N LEU A 324 -5.53 18.60 -8.18
CA LEU A 324 -6.05 17.52 -7.36
C LEU A 324 -7.55 17.71 -7.07
N ASP A 325 -7.95 18.92 -6.69
CA ASP A 325 -9.36 19.26 -6.48
C ASP A 325 -10.21 19.01 -7.74
N LYS A 326 -9.71 19.42 -8.92
CA LYS A 326 -10.36 19.10 -10.21
C LYS A 326 -10.44 17.60 -10.48
N THR A 327 -9.43 16.83 -10.07
CA THR A 327 -9.40 15.37 -10.26
C THR A 327 -10.50 14.67 -9.47
N ILE A 328 -10.82 15.18 -8.28
CA ILE A 328 -11.84 14.59 -7.39
C ILE A 328 -13.24 15.19 -7.59
N SER A 329 -13.38 16.28 -8.35
CA SER A 329 -14.64 17.01 -8.59
C SER A 329 -15.63 16.31 -9.56
N GLY A 330 -15.54 14.99 -9.73
CA GLY A 330 -16.43 14.24 -10.62
C GLY A 330 -17.82 14.06 -10.02
N PRO A 331 -18.92 14.08 -10.81
CA PRO A 331 -20.30 14.07 -10.29
C PRO A 331 -20.69 12.80 -9.52
N ARG A 332 -19.90 11.72 -9.62
CA ARG A 332 -20.11 10.46 -8.90
C ARG A 332 -19.15 10.27 -7.73
N ILE A 333 -18.07 11.08 -7.67
CA ILE A 333 -17.07 11.00 -6.63
C ILE A 333 -17.64 11.68 -5.40
N LYS A 334 -17.75 10.92 -4.31
CA LYS A 334 -18.26 11.43 -3.04
C LYS A 334 -17.14 11.90 -2.13
N ARG A 335 -15.98 11.24 -2.23
CA ARG A 335 -14.79 11.52 -1.43
C ARG A 335 -13.55 10.95 -2.11
N ALA A 336 -12.40 11.46 -1.71
CA ALA A 336 -11.12 10.86 -2.01
C ALA A 336 -10.42 10.43 -0.70
N GLU A 337 -9.57 9.41 -0.78
CA GLU A 337 -8.78 8.93 0.34
C GLU A 337 -7.30 9.14 0.03
N ILE A 338 -6.60 9.92 0.85
CA ILE A 338 -5.13 9.98 0.85
C ILE A 338 -4.62 8.72 1.56
N VAL A 339 -3.69 8.02 0.91
CA VAL A 339 -3.22 6.71 1.36
C VAL A 339 -1.81 6.82 1.96
N GLN A 340 -1.64 6.33 3.19
CA GLN A 340 -0.36 6.05 3.86
C GLN A 340 0.72 7.16 3.83
N VAL A 341 0.41 8.31 4.42
CA VAL A 341 1.42 9.33 4.71
C VAL A 341 2.19 8.95 5.98
N ASP A 342 3.48 8.66 5.84
CA ASP A 342 4.39 8.38 6.96
C ASP A 342 4.39 9.54 7.97
N GLU A 343 4.30 9.24 9.26
CA GLU A 343 4.28 10.23 10.34
C GLU A 343 5.51 11.16 10.36
N ARG A 344 6.65 10.69 9.81
CA ARG A 344 7.90 11.44 9.69
C ARG A 344 7.89 12.40 8.50
N ASN A 345 6.97 12.23 7.55
CA ASN A 345 6.82 13.12 6.40
C ASN A 345 5.95 14.35 6.75
N VAL A 346 6.52 15.22 7.58
CA VAL A 346 5.84 16.43 8.09
C VAL A 346 5.38 17.36 6.96
N LYS A 347 6.14 17.44 5.85
CA LYS A 347 5.80 18.27 4.69
C LYS A 347 4.52 17.78 4.02
N SER A 348 4.46 16.50 3.66
CA SER A 348 3.27 15.91 3.05
C SER A 348 2.06 16.03 3.98
N LYS A 349 2.23 15.73 5.27
CA LYS A 349 1.15 15.89 6.25
C LYS A 349 0.63 17.33 6.31
N SER A 350 1.52 18.32 6.34
CA SER A 350 1.13 19.74 6.32
C SER A 350 0.42 20.15 5.03
N ASP A 351 0.84 19.61 3.87
CA ASP A 351 0.17 19.85 2.59
C ASP A 351 -1.25 19.29 2.61
N MET A 352 -1.44 18.09 3.15
CA MET A 352 -2.76 17.45 3.27
C MET A 352 -3.65 18.15 4.29
N ASP A 353 -3.10 18.62 5.41
CA ASP A 353 -3.82 19.43 6.40
C ASP A 353 -4.34 20.74 5.76
N ASN A 354 -3.54 21.40 4.90
CA ASN A 354 -3.96 22.58 4.14
C ASN A 354 -5.08 22.30 3.11
N MET A 355 -5.21 21.04 2.68
CA MET A 355 -6.29 20.58 1.82
C MET A 355 -7.54 20.15 2.60
N ASN A 356 -7.56 20.31 3.94
CA ASN A 356 -8.62 19.86 4.85
C ASN A 356 -8.82 18.34 4.83
N VAL A 357 -7.73 17.58 4.68
CA VAL A 357 -7.78 16.13 4.84
C VAL A 357 -8.09 15.78 6.29
N VAL A 358 -9.09 14.94 6.51
CA VAL A 358 -9.46 14.42 7.82
C VAL A 358 -8.83 13.04 7.99
N TRP A 359 -7.74 12.97 8.76
CA TRP A 359 -7.08 11.71 9.10
C TRP A 359 -8.03 10.82 9.92
N ASN A 360 -8.25 9.59 9.46
CA ASN A 360 -9.23 8.68 10.07
C ASN A 360 -8.78 7.23 10.17
N LYS A 361 -7.59 6.90 9.66
CA LYS A 361 -7.00 5.57 9.74
C LYS A 361 -5.52 5.69 10.05
N THR A 362 -5.05 4.78 10.91
CA THR A 362 -3.64 4.66 11.24
C THR A 362 -3.18 3.22 11.01
N HIS A 363 -2.15 3.07 10.18
CA HIS A 363 -1.43 1.82 10.00
C HIS A 363 -0.08 1.89 10.71
N ARG A 364 0.15 1.00 11.68
CA ARG A 364 1.35 0.96 12.51
C ARG A 364 2.27 -0.18 12.10
N THR A 365 3.54 0.14 11.95
CA THR A 365 4.61 -0.85 11.97
C THR A 365 5.17 -0.99 13.37
N PHE A 366 5.67 -2.17 13.67
CA PHE A 366 6.20 -2.61 14.93
C PHE A 366 7.60 -3.17 14.69
N ARG A 367 8.49 -3.04 15.67
CA ARG A 367 9.83 -3.62 15.62
C ARG A 367 10.15 -4.40 16.89
N LYS A 368 11.10 -5.32 16.76
CA LYS A 368 11.73 -6.00 17.88
C LYS A 368 13.18 -6.37 17.52
N VAL A 369 14.11 -6.01 18.41
CA VAL A 369 15.50 -6.47 18.36
C VAL A 369 15.58 -7.89 18.94
N LEU A 370 16.35 -8.78 18.30
CA LEU A 370 16.34 -10.23 18.51
C LEU A 370 17.44 -10.77 19.42
#